data_AF-A0A6M8VJN5-F1
#
_entry.id   AF-A0A6M8VJN5-F1
#
_cell.length_a   1.000
_cell.length_b   1.000
_cell.length_c   1.000
_cell.angle_alpha   90.00
_cell.angle_beta   90.00
_cell.angle_gamma   90.00
#
_symmetry.space_group_name_H-M   'P 1'
#
loop_
_entity.id
_entity.type
_entity.pdbx_description
1 polymer ?
#
loop_
_entity_poly.entity_id
_entity_poly.type
_entity_poly.pdbx_seq_one_letter_code
_entity_poly.pdbx_strand_id
1 'polypeptide(L)' 'MEREELVDALFREVDTNGDGVLSRGEFVELMRCLTGEHGVGVSARVFNEFDSNHDGVITRDELMELIIQYAL' A
#
# COMPACT_ATOMS: atom_id res chain seq x y z
N MET A 1 15.74 0.99 -15.05
CA MET A 1 14.31 0.66 -14.80
C MET A 1 14.21 0.26 -13.34
N GLU A 2 14.17 1.26 -12.45
CA GLU A 2 14.80 1.18 -11.14
C GLU A 2 13.86 1.73 -10.07
N ARG A 3 13.20 0.84 -9.32
CA ARG A 3 12.37 1.12 -8.12
C ARG A 3 11.16 2.04 -8.30
N GLU A 4 11.30 3.22 -8.88
CA GLU A 4 10.22 4.18 -9.12
C GLU A 4 9.12 3.58 -10.02
N GLU A 5 9.50 2.91 -11.10
CA GLU A 5 8.53 2.21 -11.98
C GLU A 5 7.81 1.05 -11.27
N LEU A 6 8.46 0.37 -10.33
CA LEU A 6 7.84 -0.71 -9.54
C LEU A 6 6.84 -0.13 -8.54
N VAL A 7 7.22 0.96 -7.86
CA VAL A 7 6.35 1.71 -6.96
C VAL A 7 5.14 2.23 -7.74
N ASP A 8 5.34 2.88 -8.89
CA ASP A 8 4.25 3.43 -9.71
C ASP A 8 3.30 2.36 -10.25
N ALA A 9 3.82 1.22 -10.70
CA ALA A 9 3.02 0.10 -11.20
C ALA A 9 2.15 -0.49 -10.09
N LEU A 10 2.74 -0.77 -8.92
CA LEU A 10 2.01 -1.25 -7.76
C LEU A 10 0.99 -0.20 -7.30
N PHE A 11 1.41 1.05 -7.21
CA PHE A 11 0.56 2.14 -6.75
C PHE A 11 -0.68 2.29 -7.64
N ARG A 12 -0.52 2.25 -8.96
CA ARG A 12 -1.66 2.29 -9.91
C ARG A 12 -2.60 1.09 -9.83
N GLU A 13 -2.11 -0.09 -9.43
CA GLU A 13 -2.97 -1.25 -9.26
C GLU A 13 -3.84 -1.15 -8.00
N VAL A 14 -3.37 -0.45 -6.96
CA VAL A 14 -4.08 -0.33 -5.69
C VAL A 14 -4.91 0.97 -5.60
N ASP A 15 -4.39 2.09 -6.11
CA ASP A 15 -5.04 3.41 -6.15
C ASP A 15 -6.17 3.40 -7.19
N THR A 16 -7.34 2.93 -6.75
CA THR A 16 -8.50 2.74 -7.62
C THR A 16 -9.24 4.06 -7.82
N ASN A 17 -9.17 4.97 -6.85
CA ASN A 17 -9.83 6.27 -6.91
C ASN A 17 -8.97 7.34 -7.63
N GLY A 18 -7.66 7.12 -7.77
CA GLY A 18 -6.73 7.98 -8.49
C GLY A 18 -6.34 9.26 -7.75
N ASP A 19 -6.49 9.33 -6.43
CA ASP A 19 -6.20 10.50 -5.60
C ASP A 19 -4.71 10.63 -5.27
N GLY A 20 -3.89 9.63 -5.64
CA GLY A 20 -2.46 9.64 -5.41
C GLY A 20 -2.06 9.21 -4.00
N VAL A 21 -2.97 8.67 -3.20
CA VAL A 21 -2.72 8.03 -1.90
C VAL A 21 -3.49 6.70 -1.80
N LEU A 22 -3.02 5.75 -0.98
CA LEU A 22 -3.79 4.53 -0.72
C LEU A 22 -4.56 4.70 0.58
N SER A 23 -5.87 4.82 0.48
CA SER A 23 -6.73 4.85 1.66
C SER A 23 -6.80 3.46 2.32
N ARG A 24 -7.08 3.41 3.63
CA ARG A 24 -7.36 2.14 4.34
C ARG A 24 -8.39 1.27 3.61
N GLY A 25 -9.40 1.88 3.01
CA GLY A 25 -10.43 1.18 2.23
C GLY A 25 -9.86 0.46 1.01
N GLU A 26 -9.00 1.13 0.24
CA GLU A 26 -8.40 0.60 -0.99
C GLU A 26 -7.39 -0.49 -0.69
N PHE A 27 -6.58 -0.29 0.34
CA PHE A 27 -5.64 -1.30 0.82
C PHE A 27 -6.37 -2.56 1.35
N VAL A 28 -7.47 -2.38 2.07
CA VAL A 28 -8.29 -3.50 2.57
C VAL A 28 -8.98 -4.24 1.43
N GLU A 29 -9.51 -3.54 0.43
CA GLU A 29 -10.13 -4.16 -0.75
C GLU A 29 -9.10 -4.96 -1.57
N LEU A 30 -7.91 -4.41 -1.77
CA LEU A 30 -6.79 -5.12 -2.40
C LEU A 30 -6.43 -6.38 -1.63
N MET A 31 -6.21 -6.27 -0.32
CA MET A 31 -5.88 -7.42 0.52
C MET A 31 -7.00 -8.45 0.54
N ARG A 32 -8.27 -8.03 0.48
CA ARG A 32 -9.42 -8.93 0.37
C ARG A 32 -9.46 -9.65 -0.99
N CYS A 33 -9.08 -8.97 -2.08
CA CYS A 33 -8.96 -9.59 -3.41
C CYS A 33 -7.77 -10.58 -3.49
N LEU A 34 -6.63 -10.24 -2.90
CA LEU A 34 -5.41 -11.06 -2.96
C LEU A 34 -5.40 -12.24 -1.97
N THR A 35 -5.95 -12.05 -0.77
CA THR A 35 -5.87 -13.02 0.35
C THR A 35 -7.21 -13.64 0.75
N GLY A 36 -8.33 -13.14 0.21
CA GLY A 36 -9.69 -13.57 0.58
C GLY A 36 -10.18 -13.01 1.93
N GLU A 37 -11.29 -13.56 2.46
CA GLU A 37 -11.97 -13.11 3.70
C GLU A 37 -11.11 -13.14 4.99
N HIS A 38 -9.88 -13.66 4.94
CA HIS A 38 -8.96 -13.68 6.07
C HIS A 38 -8.14 -12.39 6.25
N GLY A 39 -8.28 -11.43 5.32
CA GLY A 39 -7.39 -10.27 5.19
C GLY A 39 -7.60 -9.13 6.20
N VAL A 40 -8.76 -8.98 6.86
CA VAL A 40 -9.10 -7.75 7.60
C VAL A 40 -8.21 -7.52 8.85
N GLY A 41 -7.82 -8.59 9.54
CA GLY A 41 -6.92 -8.49 10.71
C GLY A 41 -5.45 -8.30 10.34
N VAL A 42 -5.05 -8.83 9.19
CA VAL A 42 -3.68 -8.69 8.64
C VAL A 42 -3.54 -7.33 7.98
N SER A 43 -4.56 -6.86 7.26
CA SER A 43 -4.54 -5.59 6.54
C SER A 43 -4.36 -4.41 7.49
N ALA A 44 -4.93 -4.42 8.70
CA ALA A 44 -4.74 -3.31 9.64
C ALA A 44 -3.32 -3.24 10.21
N ARG A 45 -2.71 -4.40 10.51
CA ARG A 45 -1.32 -4.45 11.01
C ARG A 45 -0.33 -4.10 9.91
N VAL A 46 -0.53 -4.65 8.71
CA VAL A 46 0.29 -4.33 7.54
C VAL A 46 0.09 -2.87 7.15
N PHE A 47 -1.14 -2.36 7.11
CA PHE A 47 -1.41 -0.95 6.82
C PHE A 47 -0.69 -0.03 7.81
N ASN A 48 -0.76 -0.29 9.12
CA ASN A 48 -0.03 0.51 10.10
C ASN A 48 1.50 0.40 10.00
N GLU A 49 2.01 -0.71 9.47
CA GLU A 49 3.44 -0.84 9.20
C GLU A 49 3.84 -0.05 7.94
N PHE A 50 2.89 0.19 7.04
CA PHE A 50 3.11 0.94 5.82
C PHE A 50 2.87 2.46 5.98
N ASP A 51 1.85 2.83 6.75
CA ASP A 51 1.49 4.19 7.15
C ASP A 51 2.43 4.66 8.27
N SER A 52 3.64 5.09 7.89
CA SER A 52 4.72 5.45 8.81
C SER A 52 4.42 6.76 9.56
N ASN A 53 3.67 7.67 8.95
CA ASN A 53 3.26 8.92 9.57
C ASN A 53 1.94 8.79 10.40
N HIS A 54 1.25 7.65 10.29
CA HIS A 54 -0.03 7.33 10.94
C HIS A 54 -1.17 8.31 10.60
N ASP A 55 -1.16 8.90 9.40
CA ASP A 55 -2.19 9.81 8.92
C ASP A 55 -3.43 9.07 8.37
N GLY A 56 -3.31 7.76 8.18
CA GLY A 56 -4.39 6.89 7.73
C GLY A 56 -4.50 6.73 6.22
N VAL A 57 -3.51 7.20 5.46
CA VAL A 57 -3.31 6.92 4.05
C VAL A 57 -1.85 6.47 3.84
N ILE A 58 -1.57 5.79 2.73
CA ILE A 58 -0.19 5.48 2.34
C ILE A 58 0.13 6.30 1.11
N THR A 59 1.06 7.23 1.23
CA THR A 59 1.52 8.05 0.11
C THR A 59 2.49 7.27 -0.77
N ARG A 60 2.69 7.74 -2.01
CA ARG A 60 3.74 7.19 -2.90
C ARG A 60 5.13 7.19 -2.25
N ASP A 61 5.44 8.23 -1.47
CA ASP A 61 6.73 8.38 -0.78
C ASP A 61 6.90 7.30 0.29
N GLU A 62 5.87 7.07 1.10
CA GLU A 62 5.88 6.01 2.13
C GLU A 62 5.99 4.61 1.52
N LEU A 63 5.28 4.35 0.41
CA LEU A 63 5.41 3.10 -0.33
C LEU A 63 6.83 2.92 -0.90
N MET A 64 7.45 4.01 -1.38
CA MET A 64 8.81 4.00 -1.91
C MET A 64 9.84 3.74 -0.81
N GLU A 65 9.72 4.41 0.34
CA GLU A 65 10.61 4.17 1.49
C GLU A 65 10.57 2.71 1.95
N LEU A 66 9.37 2.11 1.99
CA LEU A 66 9.21 0.70 2.35
C LEU A 66 9.82 -0.26 1.35
N ILE A 67 9.60 -0.04 0.05
CA ILE A 67 10.19 -0.87 -1.00
C ILE A 67 11.71 -0.76 -0.93
N ILE A 68 12.27 0.41 -0.64
CA ILE A 68 13.72 0.59 -0.45
C ILE A 68 14.21 -0.13 0.82
N GLN A 69 13.43 -0.10 1.91
CA GLN A 69 13.82 -0.67 3.20
C GLN A 69 13.69 -2.20 3.26
N TYR A 70 12.71 -2.79 2.57
CA TYR A 70 12.40 -4.23 2.63
C TYR A 70 12.83 -5.02 1.38
N ALA A 71 13.04 -4.39 0.21
CA ALA A 71 13.48 -5.10 -1.00
C ALA A 71 15.00 -5.35 -1.08
N LEU A 72 15.65 -5.59 0.07
CA LEU A 72 17.07 -5.99 0.18
C LEU A 72 17.26 -7.50 0.08
#